data_AF-A0A932CNA1-F1
#
_entry.id   AF-A0A932CNA1-F1
#
_cell.length_a   1.000
_cell.length_b   1.000
_cell.length_c   1.000
_cell.angle_alpha   90.00
_cell.angle_beta   90.00
_cell.angle_gamma   90.00
#
_symmetry.space_group_name_H-M   'P 1'
#
loop_
_entity.id
_entity.type
_entity.pdbx_description
1 polymer ?
#
loop_
_entity_poly.entity_id
_entity_poly.type
_entity_poly.pdbx_seq_one_letter_code
_entity_poly.pdbx_strand_id
1 'polypeptide(L)' 'MEASQLQKYDEWLAEHLDELVAQYPAKVVAIHEGKVIFIGNTEAEIYRQVRETGLEPMPLVFRVPREEDLQSIL' A
#
# COMPACT_ATOMS: atom_id res chain seq x y z
N MET A 1 13.48 5.74 -14.14
CA MET A 1 12.47 5.83 -13.07
C MET A 1 13.22 6.20 -11.80
N GLU A 2 12.94 7.38 -11.25
CA GLU A 2 13.80 8.08 -10.29
C GLU A 2 13.81 7.41 -8.91
N ALA A 3 15.00 7.13 -8.38
CA ALA A 3 15.22 6.55 -7.05
C ALA A 3 14.57 7.36 -5.91
N SER A 4 14.31 8.65 -6.13
CA SER A 4 13.70 9.56 -5.16
C SER A 4 12.24 9.25 -4.83
N GLN A 5 11.49 8.62 -5.73
CA GLN A 5 10.09 8.26 -5.44
C GLN A 5 10.02 7.03 -4.54
N LEU A 6 10.88 6.04 -4.78
CA LEU A 6 10.96 4.83 -3.94
C LEU A 6 11.29 5.20 -2.49
N GLN A 7 12.29 6.07 -2.28
CA GLN A 7 12.71 6.48 -0.93
C GLN A 7 11.61 7.21 -0.17
N LYS A 8 10.83 8.07 -0.84
CA LYS A 8 9.66 8.72 -0.23
C LYS A 8 8.57 7.72 0.14
N TYR A 9 8.37 6.69 -0.68
CA TYR A 9 7.43 5.61 -0.35
C TYR A 9 7.93 4.79 0.83
N ASP A 10 9.23 4.48 0.92
CA ASP A 10 9.82 3.79 2.05
C ASP A 10 9.66 4.58 3.35
N GLU A 11 9.96 5.89 3.36
CA GLU A 11 9.78 6.74 4.54
C GLU A 11 8.31 6.83 4.95
N TRP A 12 7.42 7.11 4.00
CA TRP A 12 5.98 7.16 4.27
C TRP A 12 5.44 5.82 4.77
N LEU A 13 5.89 4.72 4.17
CA LEU A 13 5.50 3.38 4.61
C LEU A 13 6.04 3.14 6.01
N ALA A 14 7.30 3.45 6.33
CA ALA A 14 7.82 3.28 7.69
C ALA A 14 7.03 4.06 8.74
N GLU A 15 6.59 5.29 8.42
CA GLU A 15 5.80 6.11 9.35
C GLU A 15 4.34 5.65 9.47
N HIS A 16 3.73 5.10 8.40
CA HIS A 16 2.32 4.72 8.37
C HIS A 16 2.05 3.21 8.41
N LEU A 17 3.09 2.35 8.35
CA LEU A 17 2.93 0.89 8.30
C LEU A 17 2.25 0.39 9.56
N ASP A 18 2.65 0.88 10.73
CA ASP A 18 2.07 0.48 12.02
C ASP A 18 0.56 0.79 12.07
N GLU A 19 0.16 1.99 11.60
CA GLU A 19 -1.25 2.38 11.49
C GLU A 19 -2.01 1.55 10.47
N LEU A 20 -1.39 1.26 9.32
CA LEU A 20 -2.00 0.44 8.27
C LEU A 20 -2.19 -1.00 8.74
N VAL A 21 -1.23 -1.54 9.49
CA VAL A 21 -1.29 -2.88 10.04
C VAL A 21 -2.35 -2.96 11.13
N ALA A 22 -2.45 -1.94 11.99
CA ALA A 22 -3.47 -1.86 13.03
C ALA A 22 -4.90 -1.68 12.46
N GLN A 23 -5.05 -0.84 11.43
CA GLN A 23 -6.37 -0.55 10.84
C GLN A 23 -6.78 -1.57 9.76
N TYR A 24 -5.84 -2.04 8.96
CA TYR A 24 -6.08 -2.86 7.77
C TYR A 24 -5.18 -4.10 7.70
N PRO A 25 -5.13 -4.93 8.76
CA PRO A 25 -4.28 -6.13 8.77
C PRO A 25 -4.69 -7.09 7.66
N ALA A 26 -3.70 -7.62 6.93
CA ALA A 26 -3.89 -8.56 5.82
C ALA A 26 -4.69 -8.03 4.61
N LYS A 27 -4.97 -6.73 4.56
CA LYS A 27 -5.69 -6.08 3.45
C LYS A 27 -4.72 -5.63 2.37
N VAL A 28 -5.26 -5.32 1.21
CA VAL A 28 -4.54 -4.74 0.10
C VAL A 28 -4.92 -3.27 -0.02
N VAL A 29 -3.92 -2.39 -0.05
CA VAL A 29 -4.12 -0.96 -0.20
C VAL A 29 -3.50 -0.47 -1.50
N ALA A 30 -4.17 0.48 -2.16
CA ALA A 30 -3.58 1.26 -3.24
C ALA A 30 -3.21 2.64 -2.72
N ILE A 31 -1.93 2.98 -2.88
CA ILE A 31 -1.37 4.27 -2.49
C ILE A 31 -1.09 5.06 -3.77
N HIS A 32 -1.68 6.23 -3.87
CA HIS A 32 -1.44 7.17 -4.96
C HIS A 32 -0.97 8.50 -4.39
N GLU A 33 0.20 8.97 -4.83
CA GLU A 33 0.80 10.23 -4.36
C GLU A 33 0.89 10.34 -2.82
N GLY A 34 1.22 9.23 -2.14
CA GLY A 34 1.34 9.19 -0.67
C GLY A 34 0.00 9.16 0.07
N LYS A 35 -1.10 8.82 -0.60
CA LYS A 35 -2.42 8.67 0.03
C LYS A 35 -3.05 7.33 -0.33
N VAL A 36 -3.65 6.67 0.66
CA VAL A 36 -4.46 5.47 0.42
C VAL A 36 -5.75 5.89 -0.26
N ILE A 37 -5.95 5.41 -1.48
CA ILE A 37 -7.13 5.71 -2.30
C ILE A 37 -8.11 4.53 -2.38
N PHE A 38 -7.60 3.30 -2.25
CA PHE A 38 -8.42 2.09 -2.23
C PHE A 38 -7.91 1.11 -1.17
N ILE A 39 -8.85 0.39 -0.56
CA ILE A 39 -8.60 -0.67 0.41
C ILE A 39 -9.48 -1.86 0.03
N GLY A 40 -8.90 -3.05 -0.02
CA GLY A 40 -9.58 -4.27 -0.42
C GLY A 40 -8.99 -5.50 0.26
N ASN A 41 -9.57 -6.66 -0.05
CA ASN A 41 -9.07 -7.93 0.48
C ASN A 41 -8.06 -8.59 -0.46
N THR A 42 -8.20 -8.30 -1.75
CA THR A 42 -7.49 -9.02 -2.82
C THR A 42 -6.85 -8.02 -3.78
N GLU A 43 -5.63 -8.32 -4.23
CA GLU A 43 -4.92 -7.49 -5.21
C GLU A 43 -5.73 -7.33 -6.49
N ALA A 44 -6.39 -8.40 -6.94
CA ALA A 44 -7.23 -8.38 -8.14
C ALA A 44 -8.37 -7.35 -8.06
N GLU A 45 -8.99 -7.16 -6.89
CA GLU A 45 -10.07 -6.18 -6.71
C GLU A 45 -9.53 -4.75 -6.80
N ILE A 46 -8.40 -4.50 -6.15
CA ILE A 46 -7.76 -3.19 -6.13
C ILE A 46 -7.22 -2.83 -7.51
N TYR A 47 -6.52 -3.75 -8.17
CA TYR A 47 -6.06 -3.55 -9.54
C TYR A 47 -7.21 -3.30 -10.51
N ARG A 48 -8.35 -3.97 -10.31
CA ARG A 48 -9.55 -3.71 -11.10
C ARG A 48 -10.07 -2.29 -10.87
N GLN A 49 -10.21 -1.84 -9.63
CA GLN A 49 -10.63 -0.46 -9.33
C GLN A 49 -9.67 0.59 -9.90
N VAL A 50 -8.37 0.38 -9.74
CA VAL A 50 -7.33 1.27 -10.28
C VAL A 50 -7.45 1.36 -11.80
N ARG A 51 -7.65 0.23 -12.48
CA ARG A 51 -7.86 0.17 -13.93
C ARG A 51 -9.17 0.82 -14.38
N GLU A 52 -10.25 0.62 -13.64
CA GLU A 52 -11.56 1.22 -13.92
C GLU A 52 -11.52 2.75 -13.71
N THR A 53 -10.70 3.23 -12.78
CA THR A 53 -10.54 4.66 -12.48
C THR A 53 -9.57 5.36 -13.44
N GLY A 54 -8.64 4.60 -14.06
CA GLY A 54 -7.66 5.15 -15.00
C GLY A 54 -6.67 6.11 -14.35
N LEU A 55 -6.26 5.84 -13.11
CA LEU A 55 -5.35 6.72 -12.36
C LEU A 55 -3.94 6.68 -12.94
N GLU A 56 -3.42 7.86 -13.28
CA GLU A 56 -2.05 8.07 -13.74
C GLU A 56 -1.39 9.17 -12.89
N PRO A 57 -0.18 8.95 -12.35
CA PRO A 57 0.66 7.74 -12.47
C PRO A 57 0.06 6.52 -11.75
N MET A 58 0.47 5.32 -12.19
CA MET A 58 -0.07 4.08 -11.65
C MET A 58 0.17 4.00 -10.12
N PRO A 59 -0.88 3.79 -9.31
CA PRO A 59 -0.74 3.75 -7.86
C PRO A 59 0.02 2.49 -7.41
N LEU A 60 0.70 2.62 -6.28
CA LEU A 60 1.42 1.52 -5.65
C LEU A 60 0.42 0.64 -4.90
N VAL A 61 0.20 -0.56 -5.40
CA VAL A 61 -0.64 -1.57 -4.77
C VAL A 61 0.25 -2.44 -3.89
N PHE A 62 -0.05 -2.51 -2.60
CA PHE A 62 0.70 -3.30 -1.65
C PHE A 62 -0.22 -4.00 -0.66
N ARG A 63 0.16 -5.21 -0.25
CA ARG A 63 -0.57 -5.98 0.76
C ARG A 63 0.03 -5.71 2.13
N VAL A 64 -0.79 -5.13 3.00
CA VAL A 64 -0.41 -4.84 4.37
C VAL A 64 -0.11 -6.16 5.10
N PRO A 65 1.10 -6.33 5.67
CA PRO A 65 1.41 -7.49 6.47
C PRO A 65 0.51 -7.57 7.71
N ARG A 66 0.40 -8.75 8.30
CA ARG A 66 -0.24 -8.89 9.61
C ARG A 66 0.76 -8.50 10.69
N GLU A 67 0.28 -8.06 11.86
CA GLU A 67 1.15 -7.85 13.03
C GLU A 67 2.03 -9.09 13.32
N GLU A 68 1.45 -10.27 13.14
CA GLU A 68 2.13 -11.56 13.32
C GLU A 68 3.31 -11.77 12.34
N ASP A 69 3.19 -11.27 11.11
CA ASP A 69 4.25 -11.34 10.09
C ASP A 69 5.38 -10.34 10.39
N LEU A 70 5.06 -9.16 10.91
CA LEU A 70 6.05 -8.14 11.31
C LEU A 70 6.96 -8.64 12.43
N GLN A 71 6.40 -9.35 13.40
CA GLN A 71 7.17 -9.94 14.51
C GLN A 71 8.15 -11.02 14.06
N SER A 72 7.96 -11.61 12.87
CA SER A 72 8.85 -12.66 12.35
C SER A 72 10.05 -12.11 11.57
N ILE A 73 10.07 -10.80 11.26
CA ILE A 73 11.12 -10.15 10.46
C ILE A 73 12.15 -9.42 11.36
N LEU A 74 11.83 -9.20 12.65
CA LEU A 74 12.66 -8.53 13.64
C LEU A 74 13.66 -9.44 14.36
#